data_AF-A0A8J1TUG3-F1
#
_entry.id   AF-A0A8J1TUG3-F1
#
_cell.length_a   1.000
_cell.length_b   1.000
_cell.length_c   1.000
_cell.angle_alpha   90.00
_cell.angle_beta   90.00
_cell.angle_gamma   90.00
#
_symmetry.space_group_name_H-M   'P 1'
#
loop_
_entity.id
_entity.type
_entity.pdbx_description
1 polymer ?
#
loop_
_entity_poly.entity_id
_entity_poly.type
_entity_poly.pdbx_seq_one_letter_code
_entity_poly.pdbx_strand_id
1 'polypeptide(L)'
;MKVNAEACLIDGRCYAHLQSYANDSCQICNATENRNQWTRDYSKCMVGTQCFSEGSFRKNDTYCWNCKPNINNGNLTLDDDHCLIDGMCFQQLEADPSNKCNICNVTENTNSWSMHNNMCLVGNDCFENGDFKEGVPCMNCKPESNKNYLTLDPGFCFIDGDCYENGKSKLGDLCDMCDVSVNITRWTSITGCHKLPNQGLAPHVIGIIIGVGVLLFIAVIIVIVVSIKFKKQSKIDPMHTSMPHTKPDEGSDGDSRTTKGIADARL
;
A
#
# COMPACT_ATOMS: atom_id res chain seq x y z
N MET A 1 59.82 -44.04 -8.81
CA MET A 1 58.44 -43.60 -8.53
C MET A 1 57.80 -43.25 -9.87
N LYS A 2 56.78 -43.99 -10.33
CA LYS A 2 55.99 -43.60 -11.50
C LYS A 2 55.00 -42.54 -11.04
N VAL A 3 55.22 -41.29 -11.45
CA VAL A 3 54.24 -40.22 -11.22
C VAL A 3 53.08 -40.50 -12.18
N ASN A 4 51.89 -40.73 -11.63
CA ASN A 4 50.68 -40.84 -12.44
C ASN A 4 50.53 -39.53 -13.25
N ALA A 5 50.19 -39.60 -14.53
CA ALA A 5 50.11 -38.43 -15.41
C ALA A 5 49.03 -37.41 -14.96
N GLU A 6 48.18 -37.81 -14.01
CA GLU A 6 47.04 -37.06 -13.47
C GLU A 6 47.29 -36.55 -12.04
N ALA A 7 48.54 -36.31 -11.65
CA ALA A 7 48.90 -35.78 -10.34
C ALA A 7 49.89 -34.62 -10.43
N CYS A 8 49.82 -33.70 -9.48
CA CYS A 8 50.84 -32.66 -9.27
C CYS A 8 51.81 -33.10 -8.17
N LEU A 9 53.08 -32.76 -8.32
CA LEU A 9 54.12 -32.86 -7.30
C LEU A 9 54.49 -31.45 -6.83
N ILE A 10 53.88 -30.97 -5.75
CA ILE A 10 54.06 -29.62 -5.22
C ILE A 10 54.71 -29.74 -3.84
N ASP A 11 55.85 -29.09 -3.65
CA ASP A 11 56.65 -29.13 -2.41
C ASP A 11 56.94 -30.57 -1.92
N GLY A 12 57.22 -31.48 -2.86
CA GLY A 12 57.54 -32.89 -2.56
C GLY A 12 56.35 -33.76 -2.15
N ARG A 13 55.11 -33.26 -2.26
CA ARG A 13 53.87 -34.01 -2.01
C ARG A 13 53.06 -34.20 -3.29
N CYS A 14 52.42 -35.36 -3.43
CA CYS A 14 51.54 -35.66 -4.55
C CYS A 14 50.10 -35.24 -4.23
N TYR A 15 49.48 -34.49 -5.15
CA TYR A 15 48.07 -34.08 -5.10
C TYR A 15 47.35 -34.63 -6.33
N ALA A 16 46.09 -35.02 -6.16
CA ALA A 16 45.26 -35.49 -7.27
C ALA A 16 44.89 -34.33 -8.21
N HIS A 17 44.70 -34.60 -9.51
CA HIS A 17 44.20 -33.62 -10.46
C HIS A 17 42.90 -32.96 -9.95
N LEU A 18 42.82 -31.63 -10.08
CA LEU A 18 41.76 -30.75 -9.60
C LEU A 18 41.55 -30.72 -8.07
N GLN A 19 42.44 -31.34 -7.30
CA GLN A 19 42.39 -31.21 -5.84
C GLN A 19 42.62 -29.75 -5.44
N SER A 20 41.75 -29.20 -4.59
CA SER A 20 41.88 -27.83 -4.09
C SER A 20 43.01 -27.68 -3.06
N TYR A 21 43.63 -26.50 -3.04
CA TYR A 21 44.63 -26.16 -2.04
C TYR A 21 43.96 -25.73 -0.73
N ALA A 22 44.34 -26.36 0.38
CA ALA A 22 43.71 -26.15 1.68
C ALA A 22 43.83 -24.71 2.22
N ASN A 23 44.89 -23.98 1.84
CA ASN A 23 45.15 -22.61 2.32
C ASN A 23 44.62 -21.53 1.36
N ASP A 24 44.28 -21.89 0.13
CA ASP A 24 43.71 -20.97 -0.88
C ASP A 24 42.78 -21.76 -1.79
N SER A 25 41.46 -21.64 -1.56
CA SER A 25 40.46 -22.39 -2.30
C SER A 25 40.28 -21.92 -3.75
N CYS A 26 40.95 -20.84 -4.19
CA CYS A 26 41.05 -20.42 -5.60
C CYS A 26 42.15 -21.18 -6.35
N GLN A 27 42.86 -22.07 -5.69
CA GLN A 27 43.94 -22.83 -6.29
C GLN A 27 43.64 -24.32 -6.31
N ILE A 28 44.02 -24.96 -7.41
CA ILE A 28 43.85 -26.38 -7.65
C ILE A 28 45.14 -26.99 -8.21
N CYS A 29 45.28 -28.30 -8.09
CA CYS A 29 46.28 -29.06 -8.81
C CYS A 29 45.81 -29.30 -10.25
N ASN A 30 46.14 -28.39 -11.18
CA ASN A 30 45.90 -28.65 -12.61
C ASN A 30 47.12 -29.32 -13.25
N ALA A 31 47.23 -30.65 -13.10
CA ALA A 31 48.33 -31.46 -13.67
C ALA A 31 48.50 -31.36 -15.21
N THR A 32 47.51 -30.80 -15.92
CA THR A 32 47.55 -30.54 -17.37
C THR A 32 48.22 -29.21 -17.69
N GLU A 33 48.12 -28.22 -16.79
CA GLU A 33 48.68 -26.88 -16.96
C GLU A 33 50.04 -26.74 -16.27
N ASN A 34 50.14 -27.13 -14.99
CA ASN A 34 51.38 -27.12 -14.25
C ASN A 34 51.40 -28.21 -13.18
N ARG A 35 52.38 -29.12 -13.26
CA ARG A 35 52.51 -30.25 -12.32
C ARG A 35 53.30 -29.91 -11.07
N ASN A 36 54.03 -28.80 -11.05
CA ASN A 36 54.96 -28.48 -9.97
C ASN A 36 54.53 -27.27 -9.15
N GLN A 37 53.40 -26.65 -9.49
CA GLN A 37 52.85 -25.49 -8.80
C GLN A 37 51.32 -25.56 -8.77
N TRP A 38 50.74 -24.92 -7.76
CA TRP A 38 49.31 -24.68 -7.72
C TRP A 38 48.89 -23.75 -8.85
N THR A 39 47.72 -24.01 -9.42
CA THR A 39 47.17 -23.30 -10.58
C THR A 39 45.82 -22.68 -10.23
N ARG A 40 45.46 -21.55 -10.86
CA ARG A 40 44.21 -20.85 -10.57
C ARG A 40 43.00 -21.68 -11.01
N ASP A 41 42.03 -21.79 -10.13
CA ASP A 41 40.74 -22.42 -10.38
C ASP A 41 39.79 -21.41 -11.03
N TYR A 42 39.74 -21.42 -12.36
CA TYR A 42 38.87 -20.52 -13.13
C TYR A 42 37.37 -20.87 -13.05
N SER A 43 36.99 -21.96 -12.37
CA SER A 43 35.60 -22.28 -12.04
C SER A 43 35.07 -21.52 -10.82
N LYS A 44 35.90 -20.66 -10.22
CA LYS A 44 35.57 -19.85 -9.05
C LYS A 44 35.84 -18.37 -9.30
N CYS A 45 35.21 -17.52 -8.49
CA CYS A 45 35.45 -16.09 -8.51
C CYS A 45 36.41 -15.72 -7.38
N MET A 46 37.47 -15.00 -7.74
CA MET A 46 38.45 -14.47 -6.79
C MET A 46 38.15 -13.00 -6.53
N VAL A 47 37.70 -12.66 -5.32
CA VAL A 47 37.40 -11.27 -4.92
C VAL A 47 38.33 -10.89 -3.78
N GLY A 48 39.33 -10.07 -4.07
CA GLY A 48 40.44 -9.85 -3.14
C GLY A 48 41.19 -11.15 -2.85
N THR A 49 41.23 -11.58 -1.59
CA THR A 49 41.83 -12.86 -1.15
C THR A 49 40.79 -13.96 -0.92
N GLN A 50 39.52 -13.69 -1.19
CA GLN A 50 38.42 -14.63 -0.97
C GLN A 50 38.03 -15.31 -2.28
N CYS A 51 37.59 -16.56 -2.14
CA CYS A 51 37.23 -17.42 -3.25
C CYS A 51 35.81 -17.91 -3.08
N PHE A 52 35.01 -17.69 -4.11
CA PHE A 52 33.60 -18.03 -4.13
C PHE A 52 33.38 -19.11 -5.18
N SER A 53 32.75 -20.22 -4.77
CA SER A 53 32.25 -21.20 -5.73
C SER A 53 31.14 -20.58 -6.56
N GLU A 54 30.93 -21.08 -7.77
CA GLU A 54 29.81 -20.68 -8.62
C GLU A 54 28.48 -20.68 -7.83
N GLY A 55 27.68 -19.62 -8.01
CA GLY A 55 26.41 -19.40 -7.29
C GLY A 55 26.56 -19.00 -5.81
N SER A 56 27.77 -18.95 -5.25
CA SER A 56 27.96 -18.48 -3.88
C SER A 56 27.83 -16.97 -3.78
N PHE A 57 27.23 -16.52 -2.67
CA PHE A 57 27.05 -15.11 -2.34
C PHE A 57 28.06 -14.64 -1.31
N ARG A 58 28.28 -13.32 -1.24
CA ARG A 58 29.05 -12.73 -0.14
C ARG A 58 28.21 -12.76 1.14
N LYS A 59 28.73 -13.37 2.22
CA LYS A 59 27.99 -13.60 3.48
C LYS A 59 27.38 -12.35 4.14
N ASN A 60 27.87 -11.15 3.81
CA ASN A 60 27.41 -9.89 4.39
C ASN A 60 26.71 -8.98 3.38
N ASP A 61 26.68 -9.36 2.09
CA ASP A 61 25.89 -8.63 1.10
C ASP A 61 24.55 -9.38 0.97
N THR A 62 23.47 -8.62 0.90
CA THR A 62 22.09 -9.07 0.80
C THR A 62 21.86 -9.82 -0.51
N TYR A 63 22.38 -11.04 -0.69
CA TYR A 63 22.24 -11.92 -1.88
C TYR A 63 22.38 -11.26 -3.27
N CYS A 64 22.88 -10.02 -3.38
CA CYS A 64 22.87 -9.27 -4.63
C CYS A 64 23.96 -9.69 -5.58
N TRP A 65 25.09 -10.12 -5.02
CA TRP A 65 26.28 -10.43 -5.78
C TRP A 65 26.57 -11.91 -5.62
N ASN A 66 26.57 -12.64 -6.73
CA ASN A 66 26.91 -14.04 -6.77
C ASN A 66 28.10 -14.30 -7.69
N CYS A 67 28.78 -15.41 -7.46
CA CYS A 67 29.88 -15.81 -8.31
C CYS A 67 29.36 -16.43 -9.62
N LYS A 68 29.59 -15.73 -10.74
CA LYS A 68 29.36 -16.22 -12.11
C LYS A 68 30.72 -16.28 -12.83
N PRO A 69 31.53 -17.34 -12.63
CA PRO A 69 32.91 -17.40 -13.12
C PRO A 69 33.03 -17.34 -14.64
N ASN A 70 31.98 -17.80 -15.35
CA ASN A 70 31.87 -17.71 -16.82
C ASN A 70 31.67 -16.27 -17.34
N ILE A 71 31.23 -15.34 -16.48
CA ILE A 71 31.06 -13.92 -16.80
C ILE A 71 32.28 -13.13 -16.30
N ASN A 72 32.61 -13.29 -15.02
CA ASN A 72 33.74 -12.63 -14.38
C ASN A 72 34.27 -13.51 -13.24
N ASN A 73 35.49 -14.03 -13.39
CA ASN A 73 36.16 -14.83 -12.36
C ASN A 73 37.08 -14.01 -11.44
N GLY A 74 37.13 -12.68 -11.62
CA GLY A 74 37.90 -11.73 -10.82
C GLY A 74 37.05 -10.84 -9.91
N ASN A 75 35.72 -10.99 -9.95
CA ASN A 75 34.80 -10.32 -9.04
C ASN A 75 33.49 -11.11 -8.92
N LEU A 76 32.59 -10.70 -8.03
CA LEU A 76 31.20 -11.15 -8.06
C LEU A 76 30.41 -10.37 -9.13
N THR A 77 29.34 -10.96 -9.61
CA THR A 77 28.43 -10.36 -10.60
C THR A 77 27.09 -10.11 -9.92
N LEU A 78 26.42 -9.01 -10.28
CA LEU A 78 25.06 -8.74 -9.80
C LEU A 78 24.16 -9.89 -10.27
N ASP A 79 23.30 -10.38 -9.38
CA ASP A 79 22.36 -11.43 -9.74
C ASP A 79 21.31 -10.91 -10.72
N ASP A 80 20.88 -11.74 -11.68
CA ASP A 80 20.09 -11.27 -12.82
C ASP A 80 18.65 -10.89 -12.39
N ASP A 81 18.21 -11.41 -11.24
CA ASP A 81 16.88 -11.19 -10.66
C ASP A 81 16.90 -10.18 -9.50
N HIS A 82 17.93 -9.35 -9.39
CA HIS A 82 18.06 -8.36 -8.32
C HIS A 82 18.46 -6.95 -8.82
N CYS A 83 17.96 -5.93 -8.13
CA CYS A 83 18.44 -4.56 -8.24
C CYS A 83 19.33 -4.22 -7.05
N LEU A 84 20.37 -3.42 -7.30
CA LEU A 84 21.21 -2.80 -6.28
C LEU A 84 20.90 -1.30 -6.20
N ILE A 85 19.99 -0.91 -5.29
CA ILE A 85 19.51 0.46 -5.16
C ILE A 85 20.02 1.01 -3.83
N ASP A 86 20.77 2.12 -3.88
CA ASP A 86 21.41 2.75 -2.72
C ASP A 86 22.27 1.79 -1.87
N GLY A 87 22.89 0.80 -2.53
CA GLY A 87 23.72 -0.21 -1.88
C GLY A 87 22.95 -1.33 -1.18
N MET A 88 21.61 -1.29 -1.22
CA MET A 88 20.74 -2.37 -0.77
C MET A 88 20.29 -3.22 -1.95
N CYS A 89 20.05 -4.50 -1.67
CA CYS A 89 19.57 -5.42 -2.69
C CYS A 89 18.07 -5.65 -2.57
N PHE A 90 17.40 -5.64 -3.71
CA PHE A 90 15.97 -5.88 -3.82
C PHE A 90 15.71 -6.92 -4.89
N GLN A 91 14.82 -7.86 -4.62
CA GLN A 91 14.43 -8.87 -5.60
C GLN A 91 13.61 -8.22 -6.73
N GLN A 92 13.66 -8.80 -7.92
CA GLN A 92 12.83 -8.40 -9.04
C GLN A 92 11.35 -8.26 -8.62
N LEU A 93 10.76 -7.12 -8.95
CA LEU A 93 9.42 -6.65 -8.59
C LEU A 93 9.18 -6.33 -7.11
N GLU A 94 10.21 -6.36 -6.26
CA GLU A 94 10.07 -5.91 -4.87
C GLU A 94 9.76 -4.40 -4.82
N ALA A 95 8.80 -4.02 -3.98
CA ALA A 95 8.34 -2.64 -3.88
C ALA A 95 9.32 -1.75 -3.10
N ASP A 96 9.45 -0.49 -3.53
CA ASP A 96 10.20 0.53 -2.80
C ASP A 96 9.56 0.77 -1.42
N PRO A 97 10.30 0.56 -0.31
CA PRO A 97 9.79 0.79 1.03
C PRO A 97 9.31 2.23 1.28
N SER A 98 9.85 3.20 0.54
CA SER A 98 9.50 4.62 0.64
C SER A 98 8.34 5.02 -0.28
N ASN A 99 8.15 4.30 -1.39
CA ASN A 99 7.12 4.59 -2.37
C ASN A 99 6.65 3.32 -3.09
N LYS A 100 5.54 2.74 -2.61
CA LYS A 100 5.00 1.47 -3.14
C LYS A 100 4.65 1.46 -4.62
N CYS A 101 4.57 2.64 -5.27
CA CYS A 101 4.35 2.75 -6.71
C CYS A 101 5.58 2.30 -7.50
N ASN A 102 6.75 2.33 -6.89
CA ASN A 102 7.97 1.90 -7.52
C ASN A 102 8.34 0.48 -7.10
N ILE A 103 9.04 -0.19 -7.99
CA ILE A 103 9.54 -1.54 -7.81
C ILE A 103 10.98 -1.65 -8.32
N CYS A 104 11.70 -2.65 -7.84
CA CYS A 104 12.90 -3.12 -8.52
C CYS A 104 12.48 -3.75 -9.85
N ASN A 105 12.98 -3.21 -10.97
CA ASN A 105 12.76 -3.81 -12.28
C ASN A 105 14.09 -3.97 -13.03
N VAL A 106 14.70 -5.15 -12.90
CA VAL A 106 15.99 -5.51 -13.52
C VAL A 106 15.99 -5.40 -15.05
N THR A 107 14.82 -5.45 -15.69
CA THR A 107 14.71 -5.28 -17.16
C THR A 107 14.78 -3.82 -17.60
N GLU A 108 14.46 -2.88 -16.71
CA GLU A 108 14.50 -1.45 -16.98
C GLU A 108 15.75 -0.80 -16.39
N ASN A 109 15.99 -1.03 -15.09
CA ASN A 109 17.15 -0.49 -14.38
C ASN A 109 17.49 -1.34 -13.16
N THR A 110 18.74 -1.76 -13.04
CA THR A 110 19.24 -2.52 -11.89
C THR A 110 19.75 -1.64 -10.75
N ASN A 111 19.89 -0.32 -10.95
CA ASN A 111 20.48 0.61 -9.97
C ASN A 111 19.53 1.75 -9.56
N SER A 112 18.27 1.73 -10.00
CA SER A 112 17.24 2.67 -9.55
C SER A 112 15.88 2.02 -9.49
N TRP A 113 14.99 2.62 -8.71
CA TRP A 113 13.58 2.28 -8.69
C TRP A 113 12.90 2.57 -10.05
N SER A 114 11.97 1.71 -10.43
CA SER A 114 11.15 1.83 -11.64
C SER A 114 9.68 1.92 -11.28
N MET A 115 8.90 2.70 -12.02
CA MET A 115 7.45 2.82 -11.80
C MET A 115 6.74 1.50 -12.15
N HIS A 116 5.96 0.96 -11.21
CA HIS A 116 5.19 -0.27 -11.41
C HIS A 116 4.19 -0.09 -12.56
N ASN A 117 4.16 -1.06 -13.48
CA ASN A 117 3.32 -0.98 -14.67
C ASN A 117 1.80 -1.04 -14.43
N ASN A 118 1.36 -1.50 -13.27
CA ASN A 118 -0.05 -1.70 -12.92
C ASN A 118 -0.53 -0.74 -11.82
N MET A 119 0.19 0.37 -11.61
CA MET A 119 -0.14 1.36 -10.59
C MET A 119 -0.14 2.77 -11.17
N CYS A 120 -0.88 3.65 -10.52
CA CYS A 120 -0.85 5.08 -10.76
C CYS A 120 -0.29 5.80 -9.52
N LEU A 121 0.63 6.74 -9.76
CA LEU A 121 1.15 7.66 -8.76
C LEU A 121 0.40 9.00 -8.91
N VAL A 122 -0.50 9.29 -7.98
CA VAL A 122 -1.31 10.51 -8.01
C VAL A 122 -0.97 11.36 -6.80
N GLY A 123 -0.16 12.39 -7.02
CA GLY A 123 0.49 13.09 -5.91
C GLY A 123 1.57 12.21 -5.28
N ASN A 124 1.39 11.87 -4.00
CA ASN A 124 2.26 10.94 -3.27
C ASN A 124 1.58 9.59 -2.98
N ASP A 125 0.35 9.41 -3.47
CA ASP A 125 -0.45 8.21 -3.21
C ASP A 125 -0.36 7.25 -4.39
N CYS A 126 -0.36 5.96 -4.07
CA CYS A 126 -0.28 4.86 -5.02
C CYS A 126 -1.62 4.13 -5.09
N PHE A 127 -2.13 4.00 -6.29
CA PHE A 127 -3.40 3.34 -6.58
C PHE A 127 -3.12 2.13 -7.46
N GLU A 128 -3.65 0.95 -7.09
CA GLU A 128 -3.64 -0.22 -7.98
C GLU A 128 -4.59 0.02 -9.15
N ASN A 129 -4.40 -0.72 -10.24
CA ASN A 129 -5.30 -0.64 -11.39
C ASN A 129 -6.77 -0.89 -10.97
N GLY A 130 -7.63 0.08 -11.26
CA GLY A 130 -9.05 0.07 -10.89
C GLY A 130 -9.37 0.72 -9.53
N ASP A 131 -8.38 1.05 -8.71
CA ASP A 131 -8.62 1.73 -7.43
C ASP A 131 -9.15 3.14 -7.63
N PHE A 132 -9.96 3.59 -6.67
CA PHE A 132 -10.57 4.91 -6.63
C PHE A 132 -9.98 5.77 -5.51
N LYS A 133 -10.02 7.09 -5.68
CA LYS A 133 -9.74 8.01 -4.58
C LYS A 133 -10.97 8.20 -3.71
N GLU A 134 -10.80 8.13 -2.39
CA GLU A 134 -11.87 8.41 -1.44
C GLU A 134 -12.48 9.79 -1.71
N GLY A 135 -13.82 9.85 -1.76
CA GLY A 135 -14.58 11.05 -2.09
C GLY A 135 -14.77 11.31 -3.59
N VAL A 136 -14.09 10.59 -4.49
CA VAL A 136 -14.19 10.79 -5.94
C VAL A 136 -14.37 9.45 -6.68
N PRO A 137 -15.52 8.76 -6.52
CA PRO A 137 -15.72 7.37 -6.96
C PRO A 137 -15.81 7.19 -8.49
N CYS A 138 -15.82 8.26 -9.28
CA CYS A 138 -15.78 8.18 -10.74
C CYS A 138 -14.37 8.32 -11.31
N MET A 139 -13.35 8.50 -10.48
CA MET A 139 -11.97 8.63 -10.93
C MET A 139 -11.22 7.38 -10.45
N ASN A 140 -10.71 6.57 -11.39
CA ASN A 140 -9.95 5.38 -11.08
C ASN A 140 -8.57 5.35 -11.72
N CYS A 141 -7.67 4.56 -11.14
CA CYS A 141 -6.38 4.33 -11.72
C CYS A 141 -6.49 3.44 -12.95
N LYS A 142 -5.98 3.94 -14.09
CA LYS A 142 -5.84 3.21 -15.36
C LYS A 142 -4.42 3.42 -15.88
N PRO A 143 -3.43 2.63 -15.41
CA PRO A 143 -2.01 2.82 -15.70
C PRO A 143 -1.68 2.85 -17.19
N GLU A 144 -2.44 2.13 -18.01
CA GLU A 144 -2.32 2.10 -19.47
C GLU A 144 -2.75 3.41 -20.15
N SER A 145 -3.63 4.18 -19.49
CA SER A 145 -4.07 5.49 -19.98
C SER A 145 -3.16 6.60 -19.45
N ASN A 146 -2.90 6.61 -18.15
CA ASN A 146 -2.02 7.56 -17.50
C ASN A 146 -1.54 7.06 -16.13
N LYS A 147 -0.22 7.00 -15.92
CA LYS A 147 0.36 6.59 -14.63
C LYS A 147 0.40 7.71 -13.58
N ASN A 148 0.18 8.97 -13.95
CA ASN A 148 0.34 10.12 -13.06
C ASN A 148 -0.99 10.78 -12.64
N TYR A 149 -2.12 10.29 -13.17
CA TYR A 149 -3.45 10.84 -12.91
C TYR A 149 -4.49 9.72 -12.88
N LEU A 150 -5.55 9.91 -12.09
CA LEU A 150 -6.74 9.08 -12.19
C LEU A 150 -7.49 9.43 -13.48
N THR A 151 -8.10 8.42 -14.08
CA THR A 151 -8.90 8.53 -15.29
C THR A 151 -10.37 8.56 -14.90
N LEU A 152 -11.13 9.46 -15.53
CA LEU A 152 -12.58 9.53 -15.36
C LEU A 152 -13.24 8.28 -15.96
N ASP A 153 -14.10 7.64 -15.19
CA ASP A 153 -14.87 6.50 -15.65
C ASP A 153 -15.90 6.90 -16.71
N PRO A 154 -16.07 6.07 -17.76
CA PRO A 154 -17.10 6.30 -18.76
C PRO A 154 -18.48 6.43 -18.10
N GLY A 155 -19.28 7.39 -18.56
CA GLY A 155 -20.62 7.61 -18.04
C GLY A 155 -20.70 8.55 -16.83
N PHE A 156 -19.61 9.21 -16.46
CA PHE A 156 -19.60 10.24 -15.42
C PHE A 156 -19.09 11.60 -15.93
N CYS A 157 -19.54 12.67 -15.29
CA CYS A 157 -18.90 13.98 -15.32
C CYS A 157 -18.19 14.24 -13.99
N PHE A 158 -17.04 14.91 -14.05
CA PHE A 158 -16.30 15.41 -12.89
C PHE A 158 -16.43 16.93 -12.82
N ILE A 159 -17.38 17.43 -12.03
CA ILE A 159 -17.77 18.84 -11.98
C ILE A 159 -17.54 19.37 -10.57
N ASP A 160 -16.76 20.46 -10.46
CA ASP A 160 -16.46 21.14 -9.19
C ASP A 160 -15.87 20.24 -8.08
N GLY A 161 -15.18 19.16 -8.47
CA GLY A 161 -14.56 18.20 -7.54
C GLY A 161 -15.44 16.99 -7.19
N ASP A 162 -16.67 16.94 -7.69
CA ASP A 162 -17.62 15.85 -7.45
C ASP A 162 -17.91 15.05 -8.72
N CYS A 163 -18.36 13.81 -8.50
CA CYS A 163 -18.75 12.87 -9.54
C CYS A 163 -20.26 12.84 -9.74
N TYR A 164 -20.70 13.01 -10.99
CA TYR A 164 -22.11 12.95 -11.37
C TYR A 164 -22.31 11.93 -12.49
N GLU A 165 -23.26 11.01 -12.32
CA GLU A 165 -23.67 10.09 -13.39
C GLU A 165 -24.21 10.87 -14.60
N ASN A 166 -23.97 10.35 -15.81
CA ASN A 166 -24.54 10.89 -17.03
C ASN A 166 -26.07 10.97 -16.91
N GLY A 167 -26.64 12.14 -17.23
CA GLY A 167 -28.07 12.38 -17.03
C GLY A 167 -28.42 13.13 -15.75
N LYS A 168 -27.53 13.17 -14.75
CA LYS A 168 -27.84 13.78 -13.45
C LYS A 168 -28.00 15.29 -13.55
N SER A 169 -29.11 15.82 -13.06
CA SER A 169 -29.35 17.28 -13.00
C SER A 169 -28.64 17.95 -11.83
N LYS A 170 -28.28 19.22 -12.00
CA LYS A 170 -27.72 20.09 -10.96
C LYS A 170 -28.75 20.37 -9.87
N LEU A 171 -28.36 20.24 -8.61
CA LEU A 171 -29.25 20.54 -7.49
C LEU A 171 -29.64 22.04 -7.52
N GLY A 172 -30.94 22.30 -7.59
CA GLY A 172 -31.49 23.66 -7.66
C GLY A 172 -31.56 24.27 -9.08
N ASP A 173 -31.01 23.60 -10.10
CA ASP A 173 -31.13 24.01 -11.50
C ASP A 173 -31.39 22.80 -12.40
N LEU A 174 -32.67 22.50 -12.62
CA LEU A 174 -33.09 21.38 -13.47
C LEU A 174 -32.75 21.58 -14.96
N CYS A 175 -32.30 22.78 -15.34
CA CYS A 175 -31.90 23.06 -16.71
C CYS A 175 -30.43 22.75 -16.99
N ASP A 176 -29.65 22.42 -15.96
CA ASP A 176 -28.26 22.01 -16.08
C ASP A 176 -28.14 20.53 -15.71
N MET A 177 -27.44 19.75 -16.54
CA MET A 177 -27.20 18.33 -16.30
C MET A 177 -25.78 17.91 -16.66
N CYS A 178 -25.35 16.79 -16.09
CA CYS A 178 -24.17 16.09 -16.57
C CYS A 178 -24.50 15.43 -17.92
N ASP A 179 -23.82 15.86 -18.98
CA ASP A 179 -23.88 15.25 -20.30
C ASP A 179 -22.45 14.92 -20.77
N VAL A 180 -22.10 13.65 -20.64
CA VAL A 180 -20.75 13.15 -20.94
C VAL A 180 -20.38 13.24 -22.42
N SER A 181 -21.38 13.41 -23.30
CA SER A 181 -21.16 13.57 -24.74
C SER A 181 -20.84 15.02 -25.14
N VAL A 182 -21.18 15.98 -24.30
CA VAL A 182 -20.99 17.42 -24.55
C VAL A 182 -19.83 17.97 -23.72
N ASN A 183 -19.84 17.77 -22.40
CA ASN A 183 -18.77 18.23 -21.52
C ASN A 183 -18.70 17.41 -20.23
N ILE A 184 -17.54 16.81 -19.98
CA ILE A 184 -17.28 15.99 -18.79
C ILE A 184 -16.81 16.79 -17.57
N THR A 185 -16.50 18.09 -17.72
CA THR A 185 -15.95 18.94 -16.65
C THR A 185 -16.86 20.09 -16.22
N ARG A 186 -18.00 20.28 -16.90
CA ARG A 186 -18.95 21.37 -16.64
C ARG A 186 -20.38 20.90 -16.86
N TRP A 187 -21.30 21.58 -16.17
CA TRP A 187 -22.73 21.42 -16.42
C TRP A 187 -23.09 21.78 -17.86
N THR A 188 -23.94 20.97 -18.48
CA THR A 188 -24.49 21.21 -19.82
C THR A 188 -25.92 21.71 -19.69
N SER A 189 -26.22 22.85 -20.32
CA SER A 189 -27.58 23.41 -20.31
C SER A 189 -28.47 22.70 -21.33
N ILE A 190 -29.65 22.26 -20.88
CA ILE A 190 -30.65 21.58 -21.70
C ILE A 190 -31.36 22.61 -22.58
N THR A 191 -31.24 22.47 -23.90
CA THR A 191 -31.95 23.32 -24.86
C THR A 191 -33.47 23.21 -24.65
N GLY A 192 -34.15 24.36 -24.56
CA GLY A 192 -35.59 24.41 -24.34
C GLY A 192 -36.03 24.24 -22.87
N CYS A 193 -35.09 24.13 -21.93
CA CYS A 193 -35.44 24.16 -20.52
C CYS A 193 -35.78 25.59 -20.09
N HIS A 194 -37.06 25.82 -19.80
CA HIS A 194 -37.50 27.05 -19.19
C HIS A 194 -37.20 26.99 -17.70
N LYS A 195 -36.20 27.77 -17.24
CA LYS A 195 -36.01 28.01 -15.81
C LYS A 195 -37.33 28.55 -15.27
N LEU A 196 -38.04 27.72 -14.48
CA LEU A 196 -39.18 28.23 -13.74
C LEU A 196 -38.62 29.40 -12.93
N PRO A 197 -39.19 30.61 -13.06
CA PRO A 197 -38.70 31.77 -12.34
C PRO A 197 -38.61 31.35 -10.90
N ASN A 198 -37.40 31.44 -10.35
CA ASN A 198 -37.03 30.89 -9.06
C ASN A 198 -38.07 31.36 -8.03
N GLN A 199 -39.11 30.55 -7.82
CA GLN A 199 -40.13 30.79 -6.82
C GLN A 199 -39.50 30.32 -5.53
N GLY A 200 -38.38 30.96 -5.16
CA GLY A 200 -37.86 30.88 -3.82
C GLY A 200 -39.07 31.16 -2.96
N LEU A 201 -39.47 30.15 -2.15
CA LEU A 201 -40.55 30.33 -1.19
C LEU A 201 -40.24 31.64 -0.51
N ALA A 202 -41.07 32.66 -0.76
CA ALA A 202 -40.83 33.98 -0.23
C ALA A 202 -40.57 33.80 1.27
N PRO A 203 -39.58 34.49 1.87
CA PRO A 203 -39.19 34.26 3.26
C PRO A 203 -40.38 34.27 4.26
N HIS A 204 -41.50 34.88 3.87
CA HIS A 204 -42.79 34.81 4.55
C HIS A 204 -43.39 33.39 4.70
N VAL A 205 -43.25 32.49 3.73
CA VAL A 205 -43.85 31.14 3.80
C VAL A 205 -43.08 30.23 4.77
N ILE A 206 -41.75 30.38 4.85
CA ILE A 206 -40.93 29.68 5.85
C ILE A 206 -41.28 30.19 7.26
N GLY A 207 -41.51 31.50 7.42
CA GLY A 207 -41.99 32.09 8.67
C GLY A 207 -43.36 31.54 9.11
N ILE A 208 -44.28 31.27 8.17
CA ILE A 208 -45.58 30.66 8.47
C ILE A 208 -45.43 29.20 8.90
N ILE A 209 -44.57 28.40 8.24
CA ILE A 209 -44.39 26.99 8.59
C ILE A 209 -43.75 26.84 9.99
N ILE A 210 -42.72 27.64 10.30
CA ILE A 210 -42.11 27.66 11.63
C ILE A 210 -43.09 28.22 12.66
N GLY A 211 -43.81 29.30 12.33
CA GLY A 211 -44.81 29.91 13.22
C GLY A 211 -45.94 28.96 13.58
N VAL A 212 -46.53 28.26 12.60
CA VAL A 212 -47.59 27.26 12.81
C VAL A 212 -47.04 26.03 13.56
N GLY A 213 -45.83 25.57 13.24
CA GLY A 213 -45.18 24.47 13.95
C GLY A 213 -44.97 24.77 15.44
N VAL A 214 -44.47 25.97 15.78
CA VAL A 214 -44.29 26.43 17.16
C VAL A 214 -45.63 26.60 17.88
N LEU A 215 -46.65 27.16 17.22
CA LEU A 215 -47.99 27.32 17.79
C LEU A 215 -48.65 25.98 18.12
N LEU A 216 -48.53 24.99 17.23
CA LEU A 216 -49.04 23.63 17.46
C LEU A 216 -48.27 22.94 18.60
N PHE A 217 -46.95 23.10 18.66
CA PHE A 217 -46.14 22.54 19.74
C PHE A 217 -46.51 23.14 21.11
N ILE A 218 -46.70 24.45 21.17
CA ILE A 218 -47.17 25.15 22.38
C ILE A 218 -48.58 24.67 22.78
N ALA A 219 -49.50 24.52 21.82
CA ALA A 219 -50.84 24.02 22.09
C ALA A 219 -50.83 22.61 22.69
N VAL A 220 -49.98 21.71 22.16
CA VAL A 220 -49.79 20.35 22.71
C VAL A 220 -49.25 20.40 24.14
N ILE A 221 -48.25 21.24 24.42
CA ILE A 221 -47.72 21.41 25.79
C ILE A 221 -48.82 21.89 26.75
N ILE A 222 -49.66 22.86 26.35
CA ILE A 222 -50.76 23.36 27.19
C ILE A 222 -51.75 22.23 27.52
N VAL A 223 -52.14 21.43 26.53
CA VAL A 223 -53.06 20.28 26.73
C VAL A 223 -52.45 19.27 27.71
N ILE A 224 -51.15 18.97 27.59
CA ILE A 224 -50.44 18.07 28.50
C ILE A 224 -50.46 18.64 29.93
N VAL A 225 -50.13 19.91 30.13
CA VAL A 225 -50.09 20.55 31.46
C VAL A 225 -51.49 20.58 32.12
N VAL A 226 -52.54 20.90 31.36
CA VAL A 226 -53.92 20.88 31.84
C VAL A 226 -54.33 19.45 32.25
N SER A 227 -53.99 18.45 31.43
CA SER A 227 -54.25 17.05 31.72
C SER A 227 -53.56 16.58 33.00
N ILE A 228 -52.30 17.00 33.23
CA ILE A 228 -51.56 16.70 34.46
C ILE A 228 -52.21 17.38 35.68
N LYS A 229 -52.64 18.65 35.58
CA LYS A 229 -53.30 19.35 36.69
C LYS A 229 -54.64 18.71 37.06
N PHE A 230 -55.48 18.35 36.09
CA PHE A 230 -56.73 17.65 36.36
C PHE A 230 -56.51 16.28 36.99
N LYS A 231 -55.46 15.56 36.59
CA LYS A 231 -55.10 14.26 37.19
C LYS A 231 -54.57 14.39 38.62
N LYS A 232 -54.04 15.56 38.99
CA LYS A 232 -53.53 15.84 40.35
C LYS A 232 -54.64 16.22 41.34
N GLN A 233 -55.80 16.68 40.86
CA GLN A 233 -56.95 16.99 41.74
C GLN A 233 -57.82 15.76 42.09
N SER A 234 -57.66 14.62 41.41
CA SER A 234 -58.46 13.41 41.65
C SER A 234 -57.84 12.38 42.59
N LYS A 235 -56.71 12.69 43.23
CA LYS A 235 -56.11 11.84 44.26
C LYS A 235 -56.07 12.59 45.60
N ILE A 236 -57.19 12.53 46.31
CA ILE A 236 -57.22 12.52 47.78
C ILE A 236 -57.42 11.04 48.17
N ASP A 237 -56.58 10.60 49.10
CA ASP A 237 -56.12 9.22 49.34
C ASP A 237 -57.17 8.20 49.82
N PRO A 238 -56.79 6.90 49.88
CA PRO A 238 -56.46 6.40 51.21
C PRO A 238 -55.13 5.62 51.31
N MET A 239 -54.51 5.82 52.47
CA MET A 239 -53.52 5.00 53.18
C MET A 239 -53.43 3.53 52.75
N HIS A 240 -52.21 3.05 52.50
CA HIS A 240 -51.78 1.75 53.04
C HIS A 240 -50.25 1.62 53.23
N THR A 241 -49.94 1.08 54.40
CA THR A 241 -48.70 0.66 55.06
C THR A 241 -47.86 -0.36 54.27
N SER A 242 -46.53 -0.21 54.23
CA SER A 242 -45.50 -1.19 54.70
C SER A 242 -44.14 -1.12 53.96
N MET A 243 -43.08 -0.76 54.72
CA MET A 243 -41.72 -1.33 54.88
C MET A 243 -40.87 -1.99 53.74
N PRO A 244 -39.53 -2.09 53.93
CA PRO A 244 -38.52 -1.99 52.87
C PRO A 244 -37.87 -3.33 52.46
N HIS A 245 -37.25 -3.37 51.28
CA HIS A 245 -36.22 -4.37 50.96
C HIS A 245 -35.04 -3.76 50.18
N THR A 246 -33.89 -3.74 50.87
CA THR A 246 -32.51 -3.95 50.37
C THR A 246 -32.45 -4.98 49.24
N LYS A 247 -31.60 -4.90 48.22
CA LYS A 247 -30.12 -4.90 48.26
C LYS A 247 -29.52 -4.61 46.85
N PRO A 248 -28.19 -4.38 46.76
CA PRO A 248 -27.40 -4.00 45.57
C PRO A 248 -26.70 -5.20 44.92
N ASP A 249 -25.65 -4.89 44.13
CA ASP A 249 -24.56 -5.75 43.62
C ASP A 249 -24.77 -6.25 42.19
N GLU A 250 -23.77 -6.41 41.31
CA GLU A 250 -22.33 -6.12 41.20
C GLU A 250 -21.91 -6.78 39.87
N GLY A 251 -20.77 -6.36 39.30
CA GLY A 251 -19.95 -7.22 38.43
C GLY A 251 -20.20 -7.07 36.92
N SER A 252 -19.19 -7.09 36.05
CA SER A 252 -17.85 -7.61 36.22
C SER A 252 -16.85 -6.90 35.31
N ASP A 253 -15.71 -6.59 35.90
CA ASP A 253 -14.41 -6.39 35.27
C ASP A 253 -13.97 -7.58 34.41
N GLY A 254 -13.03 -7.28 33.51
CA GLY A 254 -12.07 -8.22 32.93
C GLY A 254 -11.50 -7.69 31.62
N ASP A 255 -10.21 -7.60 31.37
CA ASP A 255 -9.01 -7.79 32.18
C ASP A 255 -7.84 -7.18 31.38
N SER A 256 -6.81 -6.73 32.09
CA SER A 256 -5.54 -6.23 31.56
C SER A 256 -4.54 -7.37 31.38
N ARG A 257 -3.66 -7.29 30.36
CA ARG A 257 -2.19 -7.53 30.41
C ARG A 257 -1.62 -7.54 28.99
N THR A 258 -0.69 -6.68 28.58
CA THR A 258 0.72 -6.43 28.98
C THR A 258 1.70 -7.55 28.64
N THR A 259 2.67 -7.25 27.75
CA THR A 259 4.16 -7.42 27.84
C THR A 259 4.75 -7.15 26.45
N LYS A 260 5.55 -6.10 26.18
CA LYS A 260 6.93 -5.75 26.60
C LYS A 260 8.00 -6.73 26.10
N GLY A 261 8.89 -6.24 25.23
CA GLY A 261 10.11 -6.91 24.82
C GLY A 261 10.99 -6.03 23.91
N ILE A 262 11.72 -5.09 24.53
CA ILE A 262 12.82 -4.34 23.92
C ILE A 262 14.10 -5.09 24.30
N ALA A 263 14.96 -5.42 23.33
CA ALA A 263 16.31 -5.85 23.58
C ALA A 263 17.27 -5.11 22.64
N ASP A 264 18.00 -4.18 23.25
CA ASP A 264 19.26 -3.60 22.83
C ASP A 264 20.34 -4.68 22.71
N ALA A 265 21.19 -4.61 21.69
CA ALA A 265 22.53 -5.18 21.75
C ALA A 265 23.49 -4.39 20.85
N ARG A 266 24.30 -3.56 21.49
CA ARG A 266 25.61 -3.11 21.00
C ARG A 266 26.62 -4.24 21.18
N LEU A 267 27.39 -4.55 20.13
CA LEU A 267 28.86 -4.68 20.11
C LEU A 267 29.33 -4.86 18.68
#